data_AF-A0A4D6Y7S2-F1
#
_entry.id   AF-A0A4D6Y7S2-F1
#
_cell.length_a   1.000
_cell.length_b   1.000
_cell.length_c   1.000
_cell.angle_alpha   90.00
_cell.angle_beta   90.00
_cell.angle_gamma   90.00
#
_symmetry.space_group_name_H-M   'P 1'
#
loop_
_entity.id
_entity.type
_entity.pdbx_description
1 polymer ?
#
loop_
_entity_poly.entity_id
_entity_poly.type
_entity_poly.pdbx_seq_one_letter_code
_entity_poly.pdbx_strand_id
1 'polypeptide(L)'
;MNYEHLLIKLNKLKKRNIIEIKNNTINNKLVIEKKIDCYLIPKPKFLNKKIENTEKITSFTQLNQENKSLIHNNNEIILESFSIEQASKNKNLSIHSFPTGKKSGILIHYIMKSLNFSNKKTLNWFIEILDKYSFSQKWSSILMSWIYDIINVPININNQKITLSKLKKESYIQELEFFLPIKNTLYSEKFNKVIQNFDSISLFAPKIFFNPVSGVLKGFIDLIFIWKNKYYILDYKTNWLGKNNNFYTDEYIKNEIIKKRYDLQYQIYSIAIHQYLKNIIKNYNYKTHFGGILYMFLRGIKNKKNNGIFYILPDYSLIEKLIILIS
;
A
#
# COMPACT_ATOMS: atom_id res chain seq x y z
N MET A 1 -6.98 11.66 12.69
CA MET A 1 -8.15 10.89 13.17
C MET A 1 -8.66 11.60 14.41
N ASN A 2 -9.94 11.99 14.46
CA ASN A 2 -10.53 12.63 15.65
C ASN A 2 -10.44 11.65 16.85
N TYR A 3 -9.95 12.11 18.00
CA TYR A 3 -9.78 11.33 19.23
C TYR A 3 -11.07 10.63 19.63
N GLU A 4 -12.21 11.29 19.45
CA GLU A 4 -13.53 10.73 19.74
C GLU A 4 -13.84 9.50 18.88
N HIS A 5 -13.44 9.52 17.60
CA HIS A 5 -13.69 8.42 16.68
C HIS A 5 -12.81 7.20 16.99
N LEU A 6 -11.61 7.43 17.53
CA LEU A 6 -10.75 6.36 18.05
C LEU A 6 -11.37 5.73 19.30
N LEU A 7 -11.89 6.55 20.22
CA LEU A 7 -12.52 6.11 21.46
C LEU A 7 -13.75 5.22 21.21
N ILE A 8 -14.58 5.59 20.22
CA ILE A 8 -15.76 4.81 19.81
C ILE A 8 -15.34 3.43 19.27
N LYS A 9 -14.29 3.36 18.45
CA LYS A 9 -13.77 2.08 17.93
C LYS A 9 -13.23 1.20 19.04
N LEU A 10 -12.45 1.77 19.96
CA LEU A 10 -11.87 1.05 21.08
C LEU A 10 -12.96 0.49 22.02
N ASN A 11 -13.98 1.28 22.34
CA ASN A 11 -15.12 0.83 23.15
C ASN A 11 -15.93 -0.31 22.49
N LYS A 12 -16.02 -0.32 21.15
CA LYS A 12 -16.67 -1.41 20.40
C LYS A 12 -15.88 -2.72 20.46
N LEU A 13 -14.55 -2.64 20.58
CA LEU A 13 -13.67 -3.80 20.75
C LEU A 13 -13.69 -4.34 22.19
N LYS A 14 -13.80 -3.46 23.20
CA LYS A 14 -13.98 -3.85 24.62
C LYS A 14 -15.22 -4.71 24.83
N LYS A 15 -16.35 -4.34 24.23
CA LYS A 15 -17.61 -5.13 24.32
C LYS A 15 -17.51 -6.54 23.73
N ARG A 16 -16.50 -6.81 22.91
CA ARG A 16 -16.24 -8.14 22.31
C ARG A 16 -15.20 -8.95 23.08
N ASN A 17 -14.76 -8.49 24.26
CA ASN A 17 -13.66 -9.06 25.05
C ASN A 17 -12.34 -9.24 24.26
N ILE A 18 -12.11 -8.43 23.23
CA ILE A 18 -10.90 -8.50 22.41
C ILE A 18 -9.75 -7.72 23.09
N ILE A 19 -10.06 -6.71 23.91
CA ILE A 19 -9.09 -5.83 24.57
C ILE A 19 -9.68 -5.34 25.91
N GLU A 20 -8.88 -5.30 26.97
CA GLU A 20 -9.23 -4.64 28.24
C GLU A 20 -8.79 -3.17 28.21
N ILE A 21 -9.75 -2.23 28.29
CA ILE A 21 -9.47 -0.79 28.37
C ILE A 21 -9.73 -0.34 29.80
N LYS A 22 -8.68 0.01 30.53
CA LYS A 22 -8.76 0.66 31.86
C LYS A 22 -8.85 2.17 31.66
N ASN A 23 -9.99 2.73 32.06
CA ASN A 23 -10.18 4.17 32.10
C ASN A 23 -9.67 4.67 33.46
N ASN A 24 -8.61 5.47 33.48
CA ASN A 24 -8.34 6.33 34.63
C ASN A 24 -9.25 7.56 34.51
N THR A 25 -10.49 7.41 34.99
CA THR A 25 -11.35 8.55 35.30
C THR A 25 -10.91 9.13 36.63
N ILE A 26 -10.17 10.23 36.61
CA ILE A 26 -10.18 11.16 37.74
C ILE A 26 -11.34 12.12 37.47
N ASN A 27 -12.49 11.82 38.07
CA ASN A 27 -13.47 12.85 38.40
C ASN A 27 -12.85 13.74 39.46
N ASN A 28 -12.84 15.06 39.25
CA ASN A 28 -13.12 16.00 40.32
C ASN A 28 -13.68 17.29 39.69
N LYS A 29 -14.93 17.58 40.03
CA LYS A 29 -15.51 18.92 39.97
C LYS A 29 -14.63 19.83 40.83
N LEU A 30 -14.08 20.89 40.25
CA LEU A 30 -13.63 22.06 41.01
C LEU A 30 -14.16 23.30 40.31
N VAL A 31 -15.09 23.96 41.00
CA VAL A 31 -15.42 25.36 40.82
C VAL A 31 -14.13 26.15 41.05
N ILE A 32 -13.76 27.03 40.11
CA ILE A 32 -12.61 27.93 40.29
C ILE A 32 -13.16 29.35 40.37
N GLU A 33 -13.32 29.83 41.60
CA GLU A 33 -13.14 31.25 41.90
C GLU A 33 -11.65 31.60 41.79
N LYS A 34 -11.38 32.77 41.23
CA LYS A 34 -10.03 33.30 40.97
C LYS A 34 -9.22 33.45 42.27
N LYS A 35 -8.12 32.71 42.38
CA LYS A 35 -6.84 33.16 42.97
C LYS A 35 -5.70 32.47 42.21
N ILE A 36 -4.76 33.27 41.71
CA ILE A 36 -3.58 32.77 41.00
C ILE A 36 -2.52 32.47 42.05
N ASP A 37 -2.45 31.21 42.46
CA ASP A 37 -1.29 30.70 43.19
C ASP A 37 -0.24 30.25 42.17
N CYS A 38 0.92 30.91 42.20
CA CYS A 38 2.08 30.53 41.40
C CYS A 38 2.69 29.25 41.97
N TYR A 39 2.42 28.10 41.34
CA TYR A 39 3.13 26.86 41.65
C TYR A 39 4.40 26.76 40.80
N LEU A 40 5.56 26.68 41.47
CA LEU A 40 6.80 26.26 40.83
C LEU A 40 6.61 24.85 40.27
N ILE A 41 6.65 24.72 38.94
CA ILE A 41 6.64 23.42 38.28
C ILE A 41 7.94 22.70 38.69
N PRO A 42 7.89 21.60 39.46
CA PRO A 42 9.10 20.85 39.75
C PRO A 42 9.69 20.39 38.42
N LYS A 43 11.03 20.49 38.27
CA LYS A 43 11.74 19.99 37.09
C LYS A 43 11.18 18.60 36.73
N PRO A 44 10.79 18.36 35.46
CA PRO A 44 10.23 17.08 35.08
C PRO A 44 11.19 15.98 35.52
N LYS A 45 10.70 15.04 36.33
CA LYS A 45 11.44 13.81 36.60
C LYS A 45 11.57 13.12 35.25
N PHE A 46 12.73 13.25 34.61
CA PHE A 46 13.05 12.50 33.41
C PHE A 46 12.82 11.02 33.72
N LEU A 47 11.94 10.41 32.94
CA LEU A 47 11.70 8.98 33.03
C LEU A 47 12.96 8.29 32.48
N ASN A 48 13.93 8.00 33.34
CA ASN A 48 15.14 7.23 32.99
C ASN A 48 14.85 5.72 32.87
N LYS A 49 13.64 5.33 32.48
CA LYS A 49 13.37 3.97 32.02
C LYS A 49 13.57 3.96 30.51
N LYS A 50 14.52 3.15 30.03
CA LYS A 50 14.49 2.70 28.63
C LYS A 50 13.10 2.12 28.40
N ILE A 51 12.31 2.78 27.55
CA ILE A 51 11.02 2.25 27.10
C ILE A 51 11.37 1.10 26.16
N GLU A 52 11.64 -0.06 26.74
CA GLU A 52 11.90 -1.29 26.01
C GLU A 52 10.54 -1.80 25.49
N ASN A 53 10.30 -1.57 24.20
CA ASN A 53 9.21 -2.14 23.40
C ASN A 53 7.81 -1.55 23.69
N THR A 54 7.53 -0.42 23.05
CA THR A 54 6.14 -0.05 22.75
C THR A 54 5.66 -0.89 21.57
N GLU A 55 4.62 -1.69 21.76
CA GLU A 55 3.91 -2.30 20.64
C GLU A 55 3.34 -1.18 19.75
N LYS A 56 3.68 -1.22 18.46
CA LYS A 56 3.32 -0.19 17.48
C LYS A 56 2.44 -0.78 16.39
N ILE A 57 1.54 0.06 15.89
CA ILE A 57 0.89 -0.19 14.60
C ILE A 57 1.76 0.48 13.54
N THR A 58 2.30 -0.30 12.59
CA THR A 58 3.08 0.19 11.45
C THR A 58 2.41 -0.18 10.13
N SER A 59 2.97 0.28 9.02
CA SER A 59 2.56 -0.05 7.65
C SER A 59 3.74 0.05 6.70
N PHE A 60 3.63 -0.53 5.50
CA PHE A 60 4.63 -0.34 4.44
C PHE A 60 4.94 1.15 4.19
N THR A 61 3.89 1.99 4.10
CA THR A 61 4.06 3.43 3.88
C THR A 61 4.80 4.12 5.03
N GLN A 62 4.55 3.69 6.27
CA GLN A 62 5.23 4.24 7.44
C GLN A 62 6.70 3.83 7.49
N LEU A 63 7.01 2.55 7.26
CA LEU A 63 8.39 2.06 7.18
C LEU A 63 9.19 2.80 6.11
N ASN A 64 8.58 3.07 4.96
CA ASN A 64 9.24 3.80 3.88
C ASN A 64 9.42 5.30 4.21
N GLN A 65 8.49 5.90 4.96
CA GLN A 65 8.64 7.28 5.45
C GLN A 65 9.76 7.38 6.51
N GLU A 66 9.79 6.45 7.46
CA GLU A 66 10.86 6.37 8.47
C GLU A 66 12.24 6.17 7.82
N ASN A 67 12.32 5.33 6.78
CA ASN A 67 13.53 5.14 6.01
C ASN A 67 14.06 6.46 5.42
N LYS A 68 13.18 7.25 4.80
CA LYS A 68 13.56 8.56 4.27
C LYS A 68 14.03 9.50 5.38
N SER A 69 13.32 9.58 6.49
CA SER A 69 13.72 10.47 7.60
C SER A 69 15.06 10.08 8.21
N LEU A 70 15.32 8.79 8.37
CA LEU A 70 16.57 8.29 8.95
C LEU A 70 17.77 8.48 8.00
N ILE A 71 17.55 8.34 6.70
CA ILE A 71 18.58 8.66 5.69
C ILE A 71 18.88 10.16 5.68
N HIS A 72 17.86 11.02 5.74
CA HIS A 72 18.04 12.47 5.77
C HIS A 72 18.71 12.98 7.06
N ASN A 73 18.53 12.31 8.20
CA ASN A 73 19.22 12.68 9.43
C ASN A 73 20.70 12.29 9.45
N ASN A 74 21.13 11.36 8.57
CA ASN A 74 22.53 10.90 8.50
C ASN A 74 23.35 11.60 7.39
N ASN A 75 22.70 12.35 6.48
CA ASN A 75 23.35 13.08 5.40
C ASN A 75 22.90 14.54 5.42
N GLU A 76 23.84 15.48 5.61
CA GLU A 76 23.59 16.90 5.32
C GLU A 76 23.08 17.04 3.87
N ILE A 77 21.87 17.60 3.78
CA ILE A 77 21.25 18.24 2.61
C ILE A 77 21.39 17.47 1.29
N ILE A 78 20.38 16.63 0.98
CA ILE A 78 19.97 16.40 -0.41
C ILE A 78 18.69 17.20 -0.61
N LEU A 79 18.80 18.31 -1.35
CA LEU A 79 17.68 19.04 -1.91
C LEU A 79 16.83 18.04 -2.72
N GLU A 80 15.70 17.60 -2.18
CA GLU A 80 14.62 17.08 -3.03
C GLU A 80 14.14 18.26 -3.86
N SER A 81 14.59 18.32 -5.11
CA SER A 81 14.09 19.26 -6.11
C SER A 81 12.58 19.07 -6.24
N PHE A 82 11.81 19.97 -5.63
CA PHE A 82 10.41 20.16 -5.97
C PHE A 82 10.36 20.49 -7.46
N SER A 83 9.91 19.54 -8.25
CA SER A 83 9.60 19.79 -9.65
C SER A 83 8.38 20.71 -9.67
N ILE A 84 8.61 22.00 -9.91
CA ILE A 84 7.57 22.93 -10.33
C ILE A 84 7.15 22.45 -11.72
N GLU A 85 6.01 21.77 -11.81
CA GLU A 85 5.43 21.37 -13.09
C GLU A 85 5.04 22.63 -13.87
N GLN A 86 5.85 22.98 -14.87
CA GLN A 86 5.49 23.93 -15.89
C GLN A 86 4.31 23.38 -16.69
N ALA A 87 3.18 24.07 -16.63
CA ALA A 87 2.03 23.84 -17.47
C ALA A 87 2.40 24.09 -18.95
N SER A 88 2.78 23.04 -19.67
CA SER A 88 2.95 23.10 -21.12
C SER A 88 1.58 23.32 -21.77
N LYS A 89 1.35 24.55 -22.25
CA LYS A 89 0.22 24.96 -23.09
C LYS A 89 0.16 24.09 -24.36
N ASN A 90 -1.06 23.70 -24.74
CA ASN A 90 -1.43 22.92 -25.94
C ASN A 90 -0.86 21.49 -26.05
N LYS A 91 -1.44 20.55 -25.28
CA LYS A 91 -1.28 19.11 -25.54
C LYS A 91 -2.65 18.45 -25.67
N ASN A 92 -2.80 17.65 -26.74
CA ASN A 92 -3.91 16.72 -26.89
C ASN A 92 -4.10 15.92 -25.59
N LEU A 93 -5.36 15.80 -25.15
CA LEU A 93 -5.68 15.07 -23.94
C LEU A 93 -5.32 13.59 -24.12
N SER A 94 -4.54 13.05 -23.20
CA SER A 94 -4.07 11.65 -23.22
C SER A 94 -3.90 11.14 -21.79
N ILE A 95 -3.78 9.82 -21.63
CA ILE A 95 -3.56 9.18 -20.32
C ILE A 95 -2.27 9.71 -19.65
N HIS A 96 -1.23 10.00 -20.44
CA HIS A 96 0.04 10.53 -19.92
C HIS A 96 -0.05 12.01 -19.49
N SER A 97 -1.03 12.76 -20.01
CA SER A 97 -1.31 14.14 -19.59
C SER A 97 -2.41 14.25 -18.53
N PHE A 98 -3.02 13.12 -18.11
CA PHE A 98 -3.94 13.11 -16.97
C PHE A 98 -3.18 13.58 -15.70
N PRO A 99 -3.74 14.48 -14.87
CA PRO A 99 -3.00 15.10 -13.78
C PRO A 99 -2.28 14.09 -12.88
N THR A 100 -1.08 14.42 -12.43
CA THR A 100 -0.26 13.57 -11.55
C THR A 100 -0.58 13.84 -10.07
N GLY A 101 0.00 13.04 -9.18
CA GLY A 101 -0.08 13.29 -7.73
C GLY A 101 -1.19 12.54 -6.99
N LYS A 102 -1.22 12.78 -5.67
CA LYS A 102 -2.02 12.00 -4.71
C LYS A 102 -3.53 12.05 -5.00
N LYS A 103 -4.05 13.22 -5.38
CA LYS A 103 -5.49 13.40 -5.68
C LYS A 103 -5.92 12.51 -6.84
N SER A 104 -5.13 12.49 -7.92
CA SER A 104 -5.37 11.62 -9.07
C SER A 104 -5.26 10.15 -8.72
N GLY A 105 -4.27 9.78 -7.89
CA GLY A 105 -4.17 8.41 -7.37
C GLY A 105 -5.44 7.98 -6.65
N ILE A 106 -5.92 8.77 -5.69
CA ILE A 106 -7.15 8.47 -4.92
C ILE A 106 -8.34 8.29 -5.84
N LEU A 107 -8.52 9.18 -6.83
CA LEU A 107 -9.60 9.07 -7.82
C LEU A 107 -9.55 7.72 -8.55
N ILE A 108 -8.39 7.34 -9.07
CA ILE A 108 -8.26 6.11 -9.87
C ILE A 108 -8.47 4.87 -9.01
N HIS A 109 -7.91 4.80 -7.80
CA HIS A 109 -8.19 3.68 -6.89
C HIS A 109 -9.68 3.61 -6.54
N TYR A 110 -10.34 4.75 -6.30
CA TYR A 110 -11.78 4.78 -6.05
C TYR A 110 -12.59 4.26 -7.25
N ILE A 111 -12.21 4.67 -8.47
CA ILE A 111 -12.82 4.16 -9.70
C ILE A 111 -12.65 2.65 -9.75
N MET A 112 -11.42 2.14 -9.65
CA MET A 112 -11.11 0.71 -9.74
C MET A 112 -11.86 -0.11 -8.69
N LYS A 113 -11.94 0.36 -7.45
CA LYS A 113 -12.72 -0.26 -6.36
C LYS A 113 -14.22 -0.31 -6.68
N SER A 114 -14.75 0.71 -7.34
CA SER A 114 -16.18 0.86 -7.61
C SER A 114 -16.66 0.08 -8.85
N LEU A 115 -15.74 -0.59 -9.55
CA LEU A 115 -16.05 -1.41 -10.73
C LEU A 115 -16.48 -2.82 -10.33
N ASN A 116 -17.54 -3.29 -11.00
CA ASN A 116 -17.71 -4.71 -11.27
C ASN A 116 -17.08 -4.97 -12.64
N PHE A 117 -16.05 -5.82 -12.74
CA PHE A 117 -15.29 -5.99 -13.97
C PHE A 117 -16.13 -6.53 -15.15
N SER A 118 -17.29 -7.14 -14.88
CA SER A 118 -18.23 -7.60 -15.89
C SER A 118 -19.18 -6.50 -16.39
N ASN A 119 -19.37 -5.41 -15.65
CA ASN A 119 -20.35 -4.36 -15.98
C ASN A 119 -19.67 -3.05 -16.38
N LYS A 120 -20.05 -2.51 -17.54
CA LYS A 120 -19.54 -1.24 -18.05
C LYS A 120 -20.22 -0.08 -17.33
N LYS A 121 -19.43 0.87 -16.86
CA LYS A 121 -19.95 2.15 -16.35
C LYS A 121 -20.28 3.09 -17.51
N THR A 122 -21.31 3.92 -17.33
CA THR A 122 -21.72 4.92 -18.31
C THR A 122 -20.83 6.15 -18.25
N LEU A 123 -20.85 6.98 -19.29
CA LEU A 123 -20.10 8.24 -19.31
C LEU A 123 -20.51 9.19 -18.18
N ASN A 124 -21.82 9.27 -17.87
CA ASN A 124 -22.34 10.10 -16.78
C ASN A 124 -21.74 9.74 -15.43
N TRP A 125 -21.53 8.45 -15.15
CA TRP A 125 -20.87 8.01 -13.92
C TRP A 125 -19.44 8.56 -13.80
N PHE A 126 -18.69 8.63 -14.91
CA PHE A 126 -17.36 9.24 -14.91
C PHE A 126 -17.41 10.76 -14.71
N ILE A 127 -18.41 11.44 -15.27
CA ILE A 127 -18.62 12.89 -15.07
C ILE A 127 -18.88 13.19 -13.59
N GLU A 128 -19.82 12.49 -12.97
CA GLU A 128 -20.16 12.65 -11.54
C GLU A 128 -18.94 12.42 -10.63
N ILE A 129 -18.14 11.40 -10.95
CA ILE A 129 -16.94 11.08 -10.18
C ILE A 129 -15.85 12.15 -10.37
N LEU A 130 -15.67 12.65 -11.59
CA LEU A 130 -14.73 13.74 -11.84
C LEU A 130 -15.11 14.99 -11.04
N ASP A 131 -16.39 15.35 -11.02
CA ASP A 131 -16.91 16.49 -10.26
C ASP A 131 -16.71 16.30 -8.75
N LYS A 132 -17.05 15.11 -8.22
CA LYS A 132 -16.84 14.76 -6.81
C LYS A 132 -15.39 14.94 -6.35
N TYR A 133 -14.43 14.65 -7.23
CA TYR A 133 -13.01 14.81 -6.97
C TYR A 133 -12.44 16.10 -7.56
N SER A 134 -13.26 17.07 -7.96
CA SER A 134 -12.86 18.37 -8.53
C SER A 134 -11.80 18.23 -9.63
N PHE A 135 -12.09 17.39 -10.62
CA PHE A 135 -11.38 17.27 -11.89
C PHE A 135 -12.29 17.74 -13.04
N SER A 136 -11.69 18.25 -14.11
CA SER A 136 -12.46 18.70 -15.28
C SER A 136 -13.17 17.53 -15.98
N GLN A 137 -14.47 17.69 -16.25
CA GLN A 137 -15.32 16.73 -16.94
C GLN A 137 -14.81 16.33 -18.34
N LYS A 138 -13.94 17.14 -18.96
CA LYS A 138 -13.28 16.84 -20.24
C LYS A 138 -12.49 15.52 -20.24
N TRP A 139 -12.14 15.02 -19.05
CA TRP A 139 -11.44 13.74 -18.89
C TRP A 139 -12.35 12.52 -18.92
N SER A 140 -13.68 12.68 -18.91
CA SER A 140 -14.65 11.57 -18.77
C SER A 140 -14.48 10.50 -19.85
N SER A 141 -14.44 10.89 -21.13
CA SER A 141 -14.27 9.95 -22.24
C SER A 141 -12.91 9.22 -22.20
N ILE A 142 -11.85 9.94 -21.80
CA ILE A 142 -10.50 9.37 -21.71
C ILE A 142 -10.42 8.38 -20.54
N LEU A 143 -10.99 8.73 -19.38
CA LEU A 143 -11.05 7.81 -18.24
C LEU A 143 -11.89 6.58 -18.57
N MET A 144 -13.04 6.75 -19.23
CA MET A 144 -13.87 5.63 -19.64
C MET A 144 -13.10 4.66 -20.57
N SER A 145 -12.42 5.19 -21.59
CA SER A 145 -11.58 4.37 -22.48
C SER A 145 -10.40 3.74 -21.75
N TRP A 146 -9.74 4.49 -20.87
CA TRP A 146 -8.56 4.02 -20.13
C TRP A 146 -8.93 2.88 -19.18
N ILE A 147 -10.03 3.00 -18.44
CA ILE A 147 -10.53 1.94 -17.57
C ILE A 147 -10.94 0.72 -18.39
N TYR A 148 -11.57 0.91 -19.55
CA TYR A 148 -11.88 -0.19 -20.47
C TYR A 148 -10.61 -0.93 -20.91
N ASP A 149 -9.55 -0.21 -21.28
CA ASP A 149 -8.26 -0.81 -21.63
C ASP A 149 -7.63 -1.55 -20.44
N ILE A 150 -7.68 -0.98 -19.23
CA ILE A 150 -7.13 -1.60 -18.01
C ILE A 150 -7.80 -2.92 -17.68
N ILE A 151 -9.13 -3.02 -17.77
CA ILE A 151 -9.83 -4.25 -17.41
C ILE A 151 -9.75 -5.33 -18.49
N ASN A 152 -9.50 -4.93 -19.75
CA ASN A 152 -9.46 -5.85 -20.90
C ASN A 152 -8.05 -6.19 -21.38
N VAL A 153 -7.00 -5.53 -20.86
CA VAL A 153 -5.62 -5.87 -21.23
C VAL A 153 -5.33 -7.33 -20.86
N PRO A 154 -4.80 -8.12 -21.81
CA PRO A 154 -4.37 -9.46 -21.49
C PRO A 154 -3.05 -9.46 -20.73
N ILE A 155 -3.06 -10.08 -19.55
CA ILE A 155 -1.89 -10.27 -18.71
C ILE A 155 -1.37 -11.69 -18.96
N ASN A 156 -0.23 -11.81 -19.63
CA ASN A 156 0.39 -13.11 -19.90
C ASN A 156 1.34 -13.50 -18.76
N ILE A 157 1.04 -14.59 -18.06
CA ILE A 157 1.83 -15.15 -16.95
C ILE A 157 1.94 -16.66 -17.15
N ASN A 158 3.15 -17.22 -17.22
CA ASN A 158 3.38 -18.67 -17.29
C ASN A 158 2.50 -19.38 -18.34
N ASN A 159 2.47 -18.85 -19.57
CA ASN A 159 1.62 -19.33 -20.68
C ASN A 159 0.10 -19.27 -20.44
N GLN A 160 -0.34 -18.55 -19.42
CA GLN A 160 -1.75 -18.27 -19.15
C GLN A 160 -2.06 -16.81 -19.46
N LYS A 161 -3.23 -16.57 -20.04
CA LYS A 161 -3.75 -15.24 -20.33
C LYS A 161 -4.83 -14.91 -19.31
N ILE A 162 -4.55 -13.94 -18.44
CA ILE A 162 -5.48 -13.42 -17.43
C ILE A 162 -6.06 -12.10 -17.94
N THR A 163 -7.35 -11.86 -17.71
CA THR A 163 -8.01 -10.59 -18.04
C THR A 163 -9.00 -10.26 -16.94
N LEU A 164 -8.97 -9.03 -16.40
CA LEU A 164 -9.80 -8.67 -15.25
C LEU A 164 -11.30 -8.73 -15.59
N SER A 165 -11.69 -8.33 -16.80
CA SER A 165 -13.07 -8.42 -17.28
C SER A 165 -13.62 -9.84 -17.37
N LYS A 166 -12.76 -10.87 -17.30
CA LYS A 166 -13.17 -12.29 -17.26
C LYS A 166 -13.30 -12.85 -15.85
N LEU A 167 -12.99 -12.08 -14.82
CA LEU A 167 -13.12 -12.51 -13.43
C LEU A 167 -14.60 -12.50 -13.02
N LYS A 168 -15.06 -13.60 -12.43
CA LYS A 168 -16.40 -13.67 -11.81
C LYS A 168 -16.39 -12.93 -10.48
N LYS A 169 -17.53 -12.40 -10.04
CA LYS A 169 -17.61 -11.57 -8.83
C LYS A 169 -17.15 -12.31 -7.56
N GLU A 170 -17.34 -13.62 -7.52
CA GLU A 170 -16.95 -14.50 -6.40
C GLU A 170 -15.46 -14.86 -6.42
N SER A 171 -14.79 -14.63 -7.56
CA SER A 171 -13.38 -14.96 -7.75
C SER A 171 -12.43 -13.83 -7.37
N TYR A 172 -12.93 -12.71 -6.84
CA TYR A 172 -12.07 -11.60 -6.43
C TYR A 172 -12.61 -10.78 -5.25
N ILE A 173 -11.69 -10.16 -4.51
CA ILE A 173 -11.96 -9.21 -3.43
C ILE A 173 -11.17 -7.94 -3.74
N GLN A 174 -11.85 -6.79 -3.67
CA GLN A 174 -11.23 -5.47 -3.81
C GLN A 174 -11.02 -4.83 -2.43
N GLU A 175 -9.92 -4.10 -2.29
CA GLU A 175 -9.52 -3.39 -1.05
C GLU A 175 -9.56 -4.28 0.21
N LEU A 176 -8.80 -5.37 0.21
CA LEU A 176 -8.65 -6.19 1.41
C LEU A 176 -7.74 -5.49 2.42
N GLU A 177 -8.29 -5.12 3.57
CA GLU A 177 -7.52 -4.71 4.76
C GLU A 177 -6.96 -5.95 5.46
N PHE A 178 -5.68 -5.92 5.84
CA PHE A 178 -5.05 -6.99 6.61
C PHE A 178 -4.27 -6.46 7.81
N PHE A 179 -4.09 -7.34 8.78
CA PHE A 179 -3.29 -7.13 9.99
C PHE A 179 -2.33 -8.30 10.15
N LEU A 180 -1.04 -7.99 10.20
CA LEU A 180 0.05 -8.95 10.30
C LEU A 180 0.77 -8.72 11.64
N PRO A 181 0.64 -9.63 12.62
CA PRO A 181 1.33 -9.48 13.88
C PRO A 181 2.85 -9.61 13.69
N ILE A 182 3.59 -8.72 14.36
CA ILE A 182 5.04 -8.73 14.53
C ILE A 182 5.30 -9.02 16.01
N LYS A 183 5.38 -10.31 16.33
CA LYS A 183 5.59 -10.81 17.70
C LYS A 183 7.02 -10.60 18.14
N ASN A 184 7.97 -10.94 17.28
CA ASN A 184 9.39 -10.72 17.51
C ASN A 184 9.80 -9.34 17.02
N THR A 185 10.63 -8.63 17.80
CA THR A 185 11.09 -7.29 17.43
C THR A 185 11.86 -7.36 16.11
N LEU A 186 11.31 -6.71 15.10
CA LEU A 186 11.86 -6.65 13.76
C LEU A 186 12.92 -5.54 13.69
N TYR A 187 14.15 -5.94 13.37
CA TYR A 187 15.27 -5.03 13.15
C TYR A 187 15.57 -4.90 11.65
N SER A 188 15.78 -3.67 11.20
CA SER A 188 16.07 -3.35 9.79
C SER A 188 17.29 -4.09 9.26
N GLU A 189 18.35 -4.28 10.06
CA GLU A 189 19.54 -5.03 9.66
C GLU A 189 19.23 -6.50 9.32
N LYS A 190 18.51 -7.20 10.22
CA LYS A 190 18.11 -8.60 10.01
C LYS A 190 17.16 -8.73 8.81
N PHE A 191 16.23 -7.79 8.69
CA PHE A 191 15.30 -7.74 7.57
C PHE A 191 16.02 -7.57 6.23
N ASN A 192 16.96 -6.61 6.13
CA ASN A 192 17.77 -6.41 4.92
C ASN A 192 18.56 -7.67 4.54
N LYS A 193 19.20 -8.34 5.52
CA LYS A 193 19.94 -9.59 5.27
C LYS A 193 19.07 -10.67 4.63
N VAL A 194 17.83 -10.82 5.09
CA VAL A 194 16.91 -11.82 4.53
C VAL A 194 16.48 -11.41 3.11
N ILE A 195 15.95 -10.20 2.92
CA ILE A 195 15.40 -9.81 1.62
C ILE A 195 16.47 -9.77 0.53
N GLN A 196 17.69 -9.30 0.84
CA GLN A 196 18.76 -9.18 -0.16
C GLN A 196 19.33 -10.54 -0.59
N ASN A 197 19.25 -11.56 0.28
CA ASN A 197 19.75 -12.89 -0.03
C ASN A 197 18.77 -13.72 -0.87
N PHE A 198 17.47 -13.46 -0.76
CA PHE A 198 16.43 -14.32 -1.35
C PHE A 198 15.56 -13.63 -2.40
N ASP A 199 15.74 -12.32 -2.63
CA ASP A 199 14.96 -11.57 -3.61
C ASP A 199 15.86 -10.75 -4.56
N SER A 200 15.74 -11.05 -5.86
CA SER A 200 16.57 -10.41 -6.89
C SER A 200 16.31 -8.91 -7.05
N ILE A 201 15.14 -8.40 -6.70
CA ILE A 201 14.84 -6.97 -6.74
C ILE A 201 15.44 -6.29 -5.51
N SER A 202 15.21 -6.86 -4.32
CA SER A 202 15.76 -6.34 -3.07
C SER A 202 17.30 -6.37 -3.06
N LEU A 203 17.93 -7.33 -3.75
CA LEU A 203 19.39 -7.39 -3.92
C LEU A 203 19.97 -6.09 -4.51
N PHE A 204 19.29 -5.51 -5.51
CA PHE A 204 19.70 -4.23 -6.14
C PHE A 204 19.07 -3.00 -5.49
N ALA A 205 18.19 -3.18 -4.51
CA ALA A 205 17.56 -2.08 -3.79
C ALA A 205 18.46 -1.53 -2.68
N PRO A 206 18.40 -0.22 -2.40
CA PRO A 206 19.08 0.34 -1.24
C PRO A 206 18.56 -0.31 0.04
N LYS A 207 19.42 -0.41 1.07
CA LYS A 207 18.99 -0.92 2.38
C LYS A 207 17.85 -0.06 2.94
N ILE A 208 16.89 -0.71 3.61
CA ILE A 208 15.86 0.01 4.37
C ILE A 208 16.32 0.22 5.82
N PHE A 209 16.09 1.40 6.37
CA PHE A 209 16.30 1.72 7.77
C PHE A 209 14.95 2.03 8.43
N PHE A 210 14.72 1.43 9.58
CA PHE A 210 13.57 1.72 10.44
C PHE A 210 13.93 1.39 11.88
N ASN A 211 13.27 2.07 12.82
CA ASN A 211 13.44 1.79 14.25
C ASN A 211 12.91 0.40 14.57
N PRO A 212 13.46 -0.32 15.57
CA PRO A 212 12.95 -1.63 15.96
C PRO A 212 11.43 -1.62 16.15
N VAL A 213 10.74 -2.56 15.50
CA VAL A 213 9.28 -2.64 15.49
C VAL A 213 8.80 -3.95 16.09
N SER A 214 7.90 -3.87 17.06
CA SER A 214 7.03 -4.95 17.50
C SER A 214 5.57 -4.46 17.45
N GLY A 215 4.60 -5.38 17.41
CA GLY A 215 3.16 -5.04 17.38
C GLY A 215 2.45 -5.56 16.13
N VAL A 216 1.87 -4.67 15.32
CA VAL A 216 1.05 -5.06 14.17
C VAL A 216 1.40 -4.24 12.94
N LEU A 217 1.65 -4.92 11.82
CA LEU A 217 1.71 -4.29 10.51
C LEU A 217 0.33 -4.33 9.86
N LYS A 218 -0.15 -3.17 9.45
CA LYS A 218 -1.42 -3.01 8.75
C LYS A 218 -1.19 -2.64 7.28
N GLY A 219 -2.04 -3.14 6.40
CA GLY A 219 -2.03 -2.75 4.99
C GLY A 219 -3.36 -2.96 4.29
N PHE A 220 -3.40 -2.54 3.02
CA PHE A 220 -4.54 -2.70 2.13
C PHE A 220 -4.06 -3.23 0.78
N ILE A 221 -4.70 -4.27 0.28
CA ILE A 221 -4.42 -4.86 -1.03
C ILE A 221 -5.54 -4.45 -1.98
N ASP A 222 -5.20 -3.83 -3.12
CA ASP A 222 -6.20 -3.31 -4.05
C ASP A 222 -7.10 -4.41 -4.62
N LEU A 223 -6.52 -5.54 -5.02
CA LEU A 223 -7.26 -6.67 -5.57
C LEU A 223 -6.57 -7.99 -5.22
N ILE A 224 -7.36 -8.96 -4.76
CA ILE A 224 -6.98 -10.37 -4.70
C ILE A 224 -7.95 -11.12 -5.58
N PHE A 225 -7.45 -12.02 -6.42
CA PHE A 225 -8.31 -12.81 -7.29
C PHE A 225 -7.81 -14.25 -7.46
N ILE A 226 -8.72 -15.13 -7.85
CA ILE A 226 -8.45 -16.53 -8.13
C ILE A 226 -8.52 -16.74 -9.64
N TRP A 227 -7.47 -17.34 -10.20
CA TRP A 227 -7.45 -17.74 -11.59
C TRP A 227 -6.82 -19.12 -11.73
N LYS A 228 -7.53 -20.07 -12.36
CA LYS A 228 -7.10 -21.46 -12.52
C LYS A 228 -6.53 -22.05 -11.22
N ASN A 229 -7.30 -21.91 -10.13
CA ASN A 229 -6.99 -22.39 -8.78
C ASN A 229 -5.75 -21.78 -8.11
N LYS A 230 -5.23 -20.67 -8.63
CA LYS A 230 -4.15 -19.91 -8.01
C LYS A 230 -4.64 -18.55 -7.52
N TYR A 231 -4.16 -18.13 -6.35
CA TYR A 231 -4.44 -16.83 -5.74
C TYR A 231 -3.41 -15.80 -6.18
N TYR A 232 -3.86 -14.69 -6.74
CA TYR A 232 -3.03 -13.60 -7.20
C TYR A 232 -3.33 -12.34 -6.40
N ILE A 233 -2.28 -11.54 -6.16
CA ILE A 233 -2.38 -10.19 -5.63
C ILE A 233 -2.16 -9.22 -6.78
N LEU A 234 -2.95 -8.16 -6.85
CA LEU A 234 -2.78 -7.09 -7.83
C LEU A 234 -2.89 -5.74 -7.14
N ASP A 235 -1.95 -4.87 -7.43
CA ASP A 235 -1.87 -3.50 -6.93
C ASP A 235 -1.73 -2.52 -8.11
N TYR A 236 -2.54 -1.46 -8.07
CA TYR A 236 -2.63 -0.47 -9.13
C TYR A 236 -1.66 0.68 -8.86
N LYS A 237 -0.79 0.98 -9.82
CA LYS A 237 0.18 2.06 -9.75
C LYS A 237 -0.18 3.17 -10.72
N THR A 238 -0.39 4.38 -10.21
CA THR A 238 -0.64 5.59 -11.02
C THR A 238 0.62 6.42 -11.28
N ASN A 239 1.79 5.86 -10.98
CA ASN A 239 3.09 6.50 -11.11
C ASN A 239 3.30 7.04 -12.53
N TRP A 240 3.82 8.26 -12.59
CA TRP A 240 4.25 8.88 -13.84
C TRP A 240 5.72 8.53 -14.08
N LEU A 241 5.98 7.74 -15.14
CA LEU A 241 7.35 7.34 -15.52
C LEU A 241 7.88 8.15 -16.70
N GLY A 242 6.99 8.83 -17.43
CA GLY A 242 7.35 9.71 -18.52
C GLY A 242 6.19 10.04 -19.44
N LYS A 243 6.49 10.76 -20.51
CA LYS A 243 5.52 11.39 -21.42
C LYS A 243 4.74 10.43 -22.32
N ASN A 244 5.18 9.17 -22.45
CA ASN A 244 4.56 8.18 -23.32
C ASN A 244 4.90 6.74 -22.86
N ASN A 245 4.35 5.74 -23.56
CA ASN A 245 4.54 4.31 -23.24
C ASN A 245 5.98 3.79 -23.34
N ASN A 246 6.91 4.51 -23.98
CA ASN A 246 8.32 4.10 -24.03
C ASN A 246 9.01 4.24 -22.66
N PHE A 247 8.39 4.97 -21.72
CA PHE A 247 8.83 5.07 -20.32
C PHE A 247 8.19 4.02 -19.41
N TYR A 248 7.39 3.10 -19.96
CA TYR A 248 6.71 2.04 -19.22
C TYR A 248 7.16 0.65 -19.71
N THR A 249 8.43 0.53 -20.09
CA THR A 249 9.11 -0.73 -20.36
C THR A 249 9.45 -1.45 -19.05
N ASP A 250 9.79 -2.73 -19.13
CA ASP A 250 10.17 -3.55 -17.97
C ASP A 250 11.33 -2.93 -17.19
N GLU A 251 12.28 -2.28 -17.86
CA GLU A 251 13.42 -1.60 -17.24
C GLU A 251 12.98 -0.40 -16.40
N TYR A 252 12.21 0.53 -16.97
CA TYR A 252 11.70 1.69 -16.23
C TYR A 252 10.80 1.28 -15.07
N ILE A 253 9.98 0.25 -15.26
CA ILE A 253 9.10 -0.29 -14.21
C ILE A 253 9.93 -0.92 -13.09
N LYS A 254 10.92 -1.75 -13.42
CA LYS A 254 11.81 -2.37 -12.43
C LYS A 254 12.57 -1.31 -11.63
N ASN A 255 13.06 -0.27 -12.30
CA ASN A 255 13.71 0.87 -11.64
C ASN A 255 12.76 1.60 -10.69
N GLU A 256 11.51 1.82 -11.08
CA GLU A 256 10.51 2.44 -10.19
C GLU A 256 10.15 1.52 -9.00
N ILE A 257 10.06 0.20 -9.21
CA ILE A 257 9.84 -0.78 -8.13
C ILE A 257 10.95 -0.69 -7.08
N ILE A 258 12.21 -0.68 -7.53
CA ILE A 258 13.38 -0.53 -6.66
C ILE A 258 13.32 0.83 -5.94
N LYS A 259 13.13 1.92 -6.70
CA LYS A 259 13.11 3.29 -6.16
C LYS A 259 12.03 3.51 -5.11
N LYS A 260 10.83 2.96 -5.31
CA LYS A 260 9.69 3.12 -4.40
C LYS A 260 9.63 2.06 -3.31
N ARG A 261 10.58 1.11 -3.31
CA ARG A 261 10.61 -0.04 -2.40
C ARG A 261 9.36 -0.90 -2.48
N TYR A 262 8.80 -1.06 -3.68
CA TYR A 262 7.67 -1.96 -3.88
C TYR A 262 8.07 -3.43 -3.68
N ASP A 263 9.38 -3.73 -3.63
CA ASP A 263 9.92 -5.00 -3.15
C ASP A 263 9.38 -5.40 -1.78
N LEU A 264 9.46 -4.47 -0.83
CA LEU A 264 8.97 -4.69 0.52
C LEU A 264 7.46 -4.85 0.56
N GLN A 265 6.76 -4.09 -0.29
CA GLN A 265 5.31 -4.12 -0.34
C GLN A 265 4.81 -5.50 -0.78
N TYR A 266 5.33 -6.08 -1.87
CA TYR A 266 4.89 -7.41 -2.30
C TYR A 266 5.31 -8.50 -1.33
N GLN A 267 6.45 -8.38 -0.64
CA GLN A 267 6.88 -9.33 0.37
C GLN A 267 5.90 -9.36 1.55
N ILE A 268 5.56 -8.17 2.08
CA ILE A 268 4.57 -8.02 3.15
C ILE A 268 3.20 -8.57 2.73
N TYR A 269 2.74 -8.23 1.53
CA TYR A 269 1.45 -8.70 1.01
C TYR A 269 1.45 -10.22 0.85
N SER A 270 2.55 -10.79 0.37
CA SER A 270 2.71 -12.24 0.24
C SER A 270 2.64 -12.94 1.58
N ILE A 271 3.30 -12.43 2.61
CA ILE A 271 3.26 -13.01 3.96
C ILE A 271 1.84 -12.97 4.52
N ALA A 272 1.16 -11.82 4.41
CA ALA A 272 -0.19 -11.64 4.92
C ALA A 272 -1.16 -12.64 4.27
N ILE A 273 -1.13 -12.73 2.93
CA ILE A 273 -2.00 -13.65 2.19
C ILE A 273 -1.60 -15.10 2.36
N HIS A 274 -0.31 -15.42 2.38
CA HIS A 274 0.15 -16.78 2.63
C HIS A 274 -0.35 -17.31 3.98
N GLN A 275 -0.18 -16.54 5.06
CA GLN A 275 -0.65 -16.93 6.39
C GLN A 275 -2.18 -17.03 6.45
N TYR A 276 -2.89 -16.09 5.83
CA TYR A 276 -4.34 -16.14 5.75
C TYR A 276 -4.81 -17.43 5.05
N LEU A 277 -4.32 -17.69 3.83
CA LEU A 277 -4.70 -18.86 3.03
C LEU A 277 -4.34 -20.17 3.74
N LYS A 278 -3.19 -20.24 4.41
CA LYS A 278 -2.78 -21.41 5.20
C LYS A 278 -3.77 -21.76 6.31
N ASN A 279 -4.41 -20.74 6.91
CA ASN A 279 -5.36 -20.94 8.00
C ASN A 279 -6.77 -21.34 7.50
N ILE A 280 -7.16 -20.90 6.30
CA ILE A 280 -8.54 -21.07 5.81
C ILE A 280 -8.69 -22.20 4.78
N ILE A 281 -7.63 -22.61 4.09
CA ILE A 281 -7.69 -23.61 3.03
C ILE A 281 -7.04 -24.91 3.51
N LYS A 282 -7.84 -25.99 3.51
CA LYS A 282 -7.35 -27.34 3.79
C LYS A 282 -6.30 -27.75 2.75
N ASN A 283 -5.19 -28.34 3.22
CA ASN A 283 -4.07 -28.79 2.37
C ASN A 283 -3.45 -27.68 1.51
N TYR A 284 -3.51 -26.43 1.96
CA TYR A 284 -2.88 -25.32 1.27
C TYR A 284 -1.35 -25.51 1.16
N ASN A 285 -0.83 -25.20 -0.02
CA ASN A 285 0.58 -25.24 -0.37
C ASN A 285 0.93 -24.00 -1.19
N TYR A 286 1.91 -23.22 -0.73
CA TYR A 286 2.29 -21.96 -1.37
C TYR A 286 2.68 -22.14 -2.84
N LYS A 287 3.52 -23.14 -3.15
CA LYS A 287 4.07 -23.35 -4.49
C LYS A 287 3.01 -23.69 -5.53
N THR A 288 1.92 -24.33 -5.12
CA THR A 288 0.85 -24.75 -6.05
C THR A 288 -0.33 -23.78 -6.06
N HIS A 289 -0.65 -23.15 -4.93
CA HIS A 289 -1.85 -22.31 -4.79
C HIS A 289 -1.56 -20.82 -4.88
N PHE A 290 -0.35 -20.34 -4.60
CA PHE A 290 -0.02 -18.93 -4.74
C PHE A 290 0.45 -18.63 -6.17
N GLY A 291 -0.23 -17.71 -6.84
CA GLY A 291 -0.02 -17.34 -8.23
C GLY A 291 1.00 -16.22 -8.43
N GLY A 292 1.24 -15.42 -7.40
CA GLY A 292 2.19 -14.31 -7.41
C GLY A 292 1.50 -12.95 -7.30
N ILE A 293 2.27 -11.90 -7.56
CA ILE A 293 1.91 -10.50 -7.39
C ILE A 293 2.04 -9.79 -8.72
N LEU A 294 1.09 -8.90 -9.00
CA LEU A 294 1.01 -8.06 -10.17
C LEU A 294 1.01 -6.60 -9.75
N TYR A 295 1.94 -5.81 -10.31
CA TYR A 295 1.84 -4.37 -10.31
C TYR A 295 1.42 -3.88 -11.68
N MET A 296 0.27 -3.20 -11.74
CA MET A 296 -0.21 -2.57 -12.96
C MET A 296 0.07 -1.07 -12.91
N PHE A 297 1.12 -0.64 -13.61
CA PHE A 297 1.39 0.76 -13.91
C PHE A 297 0.40 1.26 -14.95
N LEU A 298 -0.75 1.73 -14.47
CA LEU A 298 -1.95 1.99 -15.25
C LEU A 298 -1.70 2.91 -16.44
N ARG A 299 -0.82 3.90 -16.30
CA ARG A 299 -0.49 4.87 -17.36
C ARG A 299 0.29 4.25 -18.53
N GLY A 300 0.90 3.09 -18.35
CA GLY A 300 1.62 2.34 -19.38
C GLY A 300 0.77 1.29 -20.11
N ILE A 301 -0.47 1.07 -19.66
CA ILE A 301 -1.33 0.03 -20.22
C ILE A 301 -1.82 0.44 -21.61
N LYS A 302 -1.55 -0.43 -22.60
CA LYS A 302 -2.08 -0.32 -23.97
C LYS A 302 -2.48 -1.72 -24.46
N ASN A 303 -3.57 -1.80 -25.21
CA ASN A 303 -4.25 -3.04 -25.62
C ASN A 303 -3.43 -4.03 -26.51
N LYS A 304 -2.10 -3.88 -26.66
CA LYS A 304 -1.28 -4.67 -27.62
C LYS A 304 0.08 -5.15 -27.12
N LYS A 305 0.61 -4.67 -25.99
CA LYS A 305 1.89 -5.13 -25.40
C LYS A 305 1.74 -5.21 -23.89
N ASN A 306 2.46 -6.13 -23.23
CA ASN A 306 2.55 -6.27 -21.76
C ASN A 306 3.23 -5.04 -21.08
N ASN A 307 3.23 -3.87 -21.72
CA ASN A 307 3.78 -2.66 -21.15
C ASN A 307 2.97 -2.27 -19.91
N GLY A 308 3.65 -1.75 -18.90
CA GLY A 308 2.98 -1.31 -17.67
C GLY A 308 2.62 -2.43 -16.69
N ILE A 309 3.01 -3.70 -16.93
CA ILE A 309 2.72 -4.79 -16.00
C ILE A 309 4.02 -5.42 -15.51
N PHE A 310 4.18 -5.48 -14.20
CA PHE A 310 5.24 -6.25 -13.56
C PHE A 310 4.64 -7.44 -12.82
N TYR A 311 5.23 -8.61 -13.01
CA TYR A 311 4.85 -9.85 -12.34
C TYR A 311 6.03 -10.39 -11.54
N ILE A 312 5.76 -10.84 -10.33
CA ILE A 312 6.73 -11.59 -9.52
C ILE A 312 6.03 -12.68 -8.71
N LEU A 313 6.68 -13.83 -8.59
CA LEU A 313 6.33 -14.87 -7.62
C LEU A 313 7.47 -14.95 -6.61
N PRO A 314 7.32 -14.36 -5.40
CA PRO A 314 8.35 -14.43 -4.37
C PRO A 314 8.70 -15.87 -4.04
N ASP A 315 10.00 -16.11 -3.83
CA ASP A 315 10.48 -17.43 -3.47
C ASP A 315 9.85 -17.85 -2.13
N TYR A 316 9.41 -19.12 -2.03
CA TYR A 316 8.85 -19.62 -0.78
C TYR A 316 9.85 -19.53 0.38
N SER A 317 11.14 -19.76 0.14
CA SER A 317 12.19 -19.63 1.14
C SER A 317 12.32 -18.20 1.66
N LEU A 318 12.14 -17.18 0.81
CA LEU A 318 12.05 -15.79 1.26
C LEU A 318 10.88 -15.61 2.25
N ILE A 319 9.69 -16.06 1.84
CA ILE A 319 8.47 -15.90 2.64
C ILE A 319 8.58 -16.62 3.98
N GLU A 320 9.12 -17.84 3.99
CA GLU A 320 9.37 -18.61 5.21
C GLU A 320 10.32 -17.90 6.17
N LYS A 321 11.47 -17.40 5.67
CA LYS A 321 12.44 -16.67 6.50
C LYS A 321 11.87 -15.36 7.06
N LEU A 322 11.06 -14.65 6.27
CA LEU A 322 10.40 -13.44 6.75
C LEU A 322 9.33 -13.73 7.81
N ILE A 323 8.58 -14.84 7.69
CA ILE A 323 7.62 -15.27 8.71
C ILE A 323 8.34 -15.60 10.02
N ILE A 324 9.46 -16.32 9.97
CA ILE A 324 10.29 -16.62 11.14
C ILE A 324 10.80 -15.33 11.79
N LEU A 325 11.10 -14.29 10.99
CA LEU A 325 11.63 -13.03 11.51
C LEU A 325 10.58 -12.22 12.29
N ILE A 326 9.30 -12.34 11.93
CA ILE A 326 8.19 -11.58 12.57
C ILE A 326 7.40 -12.38 13.60
N SER A 327 7.48 -13.71 13.56
CA SER A 327 6.82 -14.62 14.51
C SER A 327 7.71 -14.86 15.71
#